data_AF-A0A7S2IUQ7-F1
#
_entry.id   AF-A0A7S2IUQ7-F1
#
_cell.length_a   1.000
_cell.length_b   1.000
_cell.length_c   1.000
_cell.angle_alpha   90.00
_cell.angle_beta   90.00
_cell.angle_gamma   90.00
#
_symmetry.space_group_name_H-M   'P 1'
#
loop_
_entity.id
_entity.type
_entity.pdbx_description
1 polymer ?
#
loop_
_entity_poly.entity_id
_entity_poly.type
_entity_poly.pdbx_seq_one_letter_code
_entity_poly.pdbx_strand_id
1 'polypeptide(L)'
;AHEPRHPAVPMSQAPTVAPKQPTPPDFGYDALVTTHNYTYERTCKASIVSRLPWLVGTFIIPSASQFEMGGFSMQSIGDGFGKLSRFTLAGSKSTSLCYSGRMMATGWWNESISLGRVGPGALFLETVPPRNYTIAENMKGAGDNVFVNTYQLGGEFFAVTDAPKELNFDPLSLHVTGTVSWSDHLGFGNIALGSAHPLPEVVASATSGCLIDILPQQTLLGAEITVYRTCPQEPTHREALARCLRLGACASATRCCTAPRRPRLGAAAPTCYPCR
;
A
#
# COMPACT_ATOMS: atom_id res chain seq x y z
N ALA A 1 -20.66 -2.96 -67.53
CA ALA A 1 -20.32 -3.91 -66.46
C ALA A 1 -21.27 -3.65 -65.31
N HIS A 2 -22.20 -4.57 -65.04
CA HIS A 2 -23.21 -4.41 -63.99
C HIS A 2 -22.65 -4.89 -62.65
N GLU A 3 -22.64 -4.00 -61.68
CA GLU A 3 -22.23 -4.27 -60.30
C GLU A 3 -23.29 -5.16 -59.61
N PRO A 4 -22.91 -6.27 -58.97
CA PRO A 4 -23.85 -7.15 -58.31
C PRO A 4 -24.40 -6.49 -57.04
N ARG A 5 -25.72 -6.34 -56.94
CA ARG A 5 -26.39 -5.88 -55.72
C ARG A 5 -26.30 -6.96 -54.65
N HIS A 6 -25.62 -6.67 -53.55
CA HIS A 6 -25.61 -7.52 -52.37
C HIS A 6 -27.00 -7.55 -51.70
N PRO A 7 -27.48 -8.71 -51.25
CA PRO A 7 -28.74 -8.83 -50.52
C PRO A 7 -28.63 -8.11 -49.16
N ALA A 8 -29.70 -7.40 -48.79
CA ALA A 8 -29.80 -6.72 -47.50
C ALA A 8 -29.70 -7.73 -46.35
N VAL A 9 -28.77 -7.48 -45.42
CA VAL A 9 -28.62 -8.26 -44.19
C VAL A 9 -29.82 -7.97 -43.29
N PRO A 10 -30.60 -8.97 -42.85
CA PRO A 10 -31.71 -8.75 -41.94
C PRO A 10 -31.19 -8.20 -40.61
N MET A 11 -31.78 -7.09 -40.15
CA MET A 11 -31.51 -6.52 -38.84
C MET A 11 -31.87 -7.55 -37.77
N SER A 12 -30.86 -8.10 -37.11
CA SER A 12 -31.01 -8.97 -35.95
C SER A 12 -31.78 -8.21 -34.86
N GLN A 13 -32.91 -8.77 -34.43
CA GLN A 13 -33.72 -8.19 -33.37
C GLN A 13 -32.86 -8.05 -32.11
N ALA A 14 -32.91 -6.88 -31.47
CA ALA A 14 -32.21 -6.64 -30.22
C ALA A 14 -32.61 -7.73 -29.20
N PRO A 15 -31.64 -8.39 -28.54
CA PRO A 15 -31.95 -9.45 -27.59
C PRO A 15 -32.86 -8.89 -26.50
N THR A 16 -34.02 -9.53 -26.34
CA THR A 16 -34.97 -9.22 -25.29
C THR A 16 -34.27 -9.40 -23.95
N VAL A 17 -33.96 -8.29 -23.27
CA VAL A 17 -33.33 -8.32 -21.95
C VAL A 17 -34.32 -8.97 -21.00
N ALA A 18 -34.02 -10.20 -20.58
CA ALA A 18 -34.83 -10.90 -19.61
C ALA A 18 -34.96 -10.03 -18.34
N PRO A 19 -36.15 -9.95 -17.73
CA PRO A 19 -36.35 -9.20 -16.50
C PRO A 19 -35.35 -9.68 -15.45
N LYS A 20 -34.57 -8.74 -14.91
CA LYS A 20 -33.52 -9.01 -13.92
C LYS A 20 -34.19 -9.71 -12.73
N GLN A 21 -33.83 -10.96 -12.48
CA GLN A 21 -34.35 -11.68 -11.32
C GLN A 21 -34.03 -10.87 -10.05
N PRO A 22 -34.96 -10.78 -9.09
CA PRO A 22 -34.70 -10.12 -7.82
C PRO A 22 -33.49 -10.80 -7.18
N THR A 23 -32.45 -10.01 -6.94
CA THR A 23 -31.23 -10.47 -6.31
C THR A 23 -31.59 -10.93 -4.89
N PRO A 24 -31.14 -12.11 -4.43
CA PRO A 24 -31.37 -12.53 -3.05
C PRO A 24 -30.95 -11.41 -2.10
N PRO A 25 -31.73 -11.12 -1.04
CA PRO A 25 -31.34 -10.12 -0.06
C PRO A 25 -29.97 -10.48 0.50
N ASP A 26 -29.02 -9.57 0.36
CA ASP A 26 -27.67 -9.77 0.84
C ASP A 26 -27.67 -9.69 2.37
N PHE A 27 -27.30 -10.79 3.03
CA PHE A 27 -27.26 -10.89 4.49
C PHE A 27 -25.92 -10.44 5.09
N GLY A 28 -25.02 -9.81 4.34
CA GLY A 28 -23.72 -9.42 4.89
C GLY A 28 -22.78 -8.51 4.09
N TYR A 29 -23.07 -8.18 2.82
CA TYR A 29 -22.22 -7.31 1.99
C TYR A 29 -22.90 -6.05 1.42
N ASP A 30 -24.23 -5.95 1.45
CA ASP A 30 -24.97 -4.68 1.25
C ASP A 30 -24.75 -3.69 2.41
N ALA A 31 -24.01 -4.15 3.42
CA ALA A 31 -23.21 -3.31 4.29
C ALA A 31 -21.72 -3.40 3.91
N LEU A 32 -20.96 -2.32 3.75
CA LEU A 32 -21.19 -0.92 4.10
C LEU A 32 -19.93 -0.15 3.69
N VAL A 33 -19.43 -0.31 2.46
CA VAL A 33 -18.36 0.55 1.95
C VAL A 33 -19.00 1.89 1.58
N THR A 34 -19.26 2.68 2.61
CA THR A 34 -19.85 4.02 2.51
C THR A 34 -18.77 5.04 2.76
N THR A 35 -18.91 6.20 2.12
CA THR A 35 -17.98 7.30 2.35
C THR A 35 -18.05 7.76 3.81
N HIS A 36 -16.87 7.82 4.40
CA HIS A 36 -16.56 8.34 5.71
C HIS A 36 -15.39 9.34 5.62
N ASN A 37 -15.59 10.40 4.85
CA ASN A 37 -14.55 11.41 4.59
C ASN A 37 -14.40 12.46 5.70
N TYR A 38 -15.26 12.44 6.73
CA TYR A 38 -15.18 13.37 7.85
C TYR A 38 -13.89 13.19 8.65
N THR A 39 -13.21 14.31 8.93
CA THR A 39 -12.13 14.35 9.91
C THR A 39 -12.74 14.42 11.31
N TYR A 40 -12.27 13.55 12.20
CA TYR A 40 -12.68 13.53 13.61
C TYR A 40 -11.54 14.08 14.45
N GLU A 41 -11.80 15.24 15.05
CA GLU A 41 -10.99 15.72 16.15
C GLU A 41 -11.07 14.74 17.33
N ARG A 42 -10.00 14.73 18.13
CA ARG A 42 -9.85 13.79 19.23
C ARG A 42 -11.04 13.85 20.18
N THR A 43 -11.81 12.76 20.21
CA THR A 43 -12.99 12.61 21.06
C THR A 43 -12.77 11.42 21.99
N CYS A 44 -12.95 11.62 23.29
CA CYS A 44 -12.82 10.56 24.27
C CYS A 44 -14.18 10.19 24.85
N LYS A 45 -14.45 8.89 24.95
CA LYS A 45 -15.63 8.35 25.62
C LYS A 45 -15.19 7.53 26.82
N ALA A 46 -15.87 7.71 27.96
CA ALA A 46 -15.76 6.77 29.06
C ALA A 46 -16.17 5.39 28.53
N SER A 47 -15.29 4.42 28.68
CA SER A 47 -15.32 3.16 27.96
C SER A 47 -15.54 1.98 28.91
N ILE A 48 -16.03 0.85 28.36
CA ILE A 48 -16.15 -0.48 28.99
C ILE A 48 -14.77 -1.06 29.41
N VAL A 49 -13.68 -0.32 29.16
CA VAL A 49 -12.27 -0.69 29.40
C VAL A 49 -11.94 -0.99 30.87
N SER A 50 -12.86 -0.73 31.82
CA SER A 50 -12.73 -1.28 33.17
C SER A 50 -12.52 -2.81 33.19
N ARG A 51 -12.93 -3.51 32.12
CA ARG A 51 -12.72 -4.96 31.94
C ARG A 51 -11.37 -5.34 31.29
N LEU A 52 -10.62 -4.38 30.75
CA LEU A 52 -9.35 -4.61 30.03
C LEU A 52 -8.22 -3.70 30.55
N PRO A 53 -7.86 -3.76 31.85
CA PRO A 53 -6.88 -2.86 32.45
C PRO A 53 -5.46 -3.02 31.89
N TRP A 54 -5.16 -4.16 31.27
CA TRP A 54 -3.88 -4.46 30.62
C TRP A 54 -3.75 -3.81 29.23
N LEU A 55 -4.85 -3.35 28.64
CA LEU A 55 -4.84 -2.81 27.28
C LEU A 55 -4.56 -1.30 27.30
N VAL A 56 -3.28 -0.96 27.23
CA VAL A 56 -2.78 0.41 27.12
C VAL A 56 -1.98 0.53 25.83
N GLY A 57 -2.27 1.57 25.05
CA GLY A 57 -1.56 1.80 23.80
C GLY A 57 -2.34 2.65 22.82
N THR A 58 -1.76 2.77 21.63
CA THR A 58 -2.41 3.39 20.48
C THR A 58 -2.44 2.39 19.35
N PHE A 59 -3.60 2.26 18.72
CA PHE A 59 -3.79 1.49 17.51
C PHE A 59 -4.16 2.43 16.37
N ILE A 60 -3.41 2.38 15.28
CA ILE A 60 -3.66 3.18 14.08
C ILE A 60 -4.03 2.21 12.97
N ILE A 61 -5.13 2.50 12.28
CA ILE A 61 -5.67 1.66 11.22
C ILE A 61 -5.83 2.55 9.98
N PRO A 62 -5.20 2.20 8.85
CA PRO A 62 -5.50 2.83 7.59
C PRO A 62 -6.75 2.20 6.96
N SER A 63 -7.50 2.97 6.17
CA SER A 63 -8.71 2.48 5.50
C SER A 63 -9.04 3.27 4.23
N ALA A 64 -9.65 2.60 3.25
CA ALA A 64 -10.38 3.29 2.18
C ALA A 64 -11.63 3.93 2.78
N SER A 65 -11.84 5.23 2.56
CA SER A 65 -12.89 5.95 3.29
C SER A 65 -13.69 6.94 2.44
N GLN A 66 -13.37 7.16 1.18
CA GLN A 66 -14.22 7.96 0.31
C GLN A 66 -14.23 7.35 -1.08
N PHE A 67 -15.43 7.06 -1.59
CA PHE A 67 -15.65 6.30 -2.82
C PHE A 67 -16.32 7.12 -3.91
N GLU A 68 -16.61 8.39 -3.65
CA GLU A 68 -17.22 9.30 -4.62
C GLU A 68 -16.71 10.73 -4.47
N MET A 69 -16.63 11.44 -5.60
CA MET A 69 -16.29 12.85 -5.64
C MET A 69 -16.72 13.48 -6.96
N GLY A 70 -17.43 14.61 -6.91
CA GLY A 70 -17.76 15.39 -8.12
C GLY A 70 -18.70 14.66 -9.10
N GLY A 71 -19.57 13.78 -8.60
CA GLY A 71 -20.48 12.98 -9.44
C GLY A 71 -19.85 11.72 -10.03
N PHE A 72 -18.60 11.40 -9.69
CA PHE A 72 -17.92 10.15 -10.05
C PHE A 72 -17.91 9.20 -8.85
N SER A 73 -18.28 7.94 -9.07
CA SER A 73 -18.25 6.87 -8.07
C SER A 73 -17.22 5.80 -8.43
N MET A 74 -16.37 5.43 -7.48
CA MET A 74 -15.41 4.34 -7.60
C MET A 74 -16.14 3.00 -7.48
N GLN A 75 -15.65 2.00 -8.22
CA GLN A 75 -16.28 0.68 -8.27
C GLN A 75 -15.54 -0.38 -7.42
N SER A 76 -14.30 -0.09 -7.01
CA SER A 76 -13.50 -0.97 -6.17
C SER A 76 -13.21 -0.34 -4.82
N ILE A 77 -13.17 -1.15 -3.76
CA ILE A 77 -12.70 -0.72 -2.44
C ILE A 77 -11.24 -0.23 -2.48
N GLY A 78 -10.43 -0.82 -3.36
CA GLY A 78 -9.02 -0.44 -3.54
C GLY A 78 -8.83 0.93 -4.20
N ASP A 79 -9.89 1.50 -4.76
CA ASP A 79 -9.85 2.82 -5.41
C ASP A 79 -10.21 3.95 -4.44
N GLY A 80 -10.78 3.63 -3.27
CA GLY A 80 -11.20 4.63 -2.29
C GLY A 80 -10.05 5.50 -1.77
N PHE A 81 -10.32 6.77 -1.49
CA PHE A 81 -9.32 7.64 -0.88
C PHE A 81 -8.97 7.18 0.54
N GLY A 82 -7.67 7.16 0.83
CA GLY A 82 -7.12 6.72 2.09
C GLY A 82 -7.47 7.62 3.28
N LYS A 83 -7.59 7.00 4.45
CA LYS A 83 -7.78 7.65 5.76
C LYS A 83 -6.98 6.91 6.81
N LEU A 84 -6.51 7.65 7.81
CA LEU A 84 -5.96 7.09 9.03
C LEU A 84 -6.97 7.27 10.17
N SER A 85 -7.18 6.22 10.94
CA SER A 85 -7.98 6.21 12.17
C SER A 85 -7.10 5.83 13.34
N ARG A 86 -7.24 6.53 14.47
CA ARG A 86 -6.42 6.35 15.67
C ARG A 86 -7.29 6.10 16.88
N PHE A 87 -6.95 5.05 17.62
CA PHE A 87 -7.61 4.64 18.84
C PHE A 87 -6.58 4.60 19.96
N THR A 88 -6.79 5.37 21.03
CA THR A 88 -5.87 5.44 22.17
C THR A 88 -6.57 5.04 23.45
N LEU A 89 -5.92 4.15 24.18
CA LEU A 89 -6.28 3.67 25.51
C LEU A 89 -5.15 4.08 26.46
N ALA A 90 -5.43 4.94 27.44
CA ALA A 90 -4.41 5.55 28.28
C ALA A 90 -4.60 5.22 29.78
N GLY A 91 -3.49 4.86 30.44
CA GLY A 91 -3.38 4.72 31.90
C GLY A 91 -3.56 3.30 32.43
N SER A 92 -2.96 3.00 33.60
CA SER A 92 -3.01 1.69 34.28
C SER A 92 -4.40 1.29 34.80
N LYS A 93 -5.40 2.17 34.62
CA LYS A 93 -6.82 1.99 34.92
C LYS A 93 -7.66 2.63 33.81
N SER A 94 -7.28 2.42 32.55
CA SER A 94 -7.86 3.09 31.38
C SER A 94 -9.40 3.06 31.43
N THR A 95 -10.02 4.19 31.70
CA THR A 95 -11.48 4.35 31.73
C THR A 95 -12.00 4.97 30.45
N SER A 96 -11.13 5.32 29.50
CA SER A 96 -11.54 6.05 28.30
C SER A 96 -10.86 5.54 27.04
N LEU A 97 -11.65 5.45 25.97
CA LEU A 97 -11.18 5.26 24.60
C LEU A 97 -11.24 6.61 23.92
N CYS A 98 -10.10 7.10 23.46
CA CYS A 98 -10.03 8.28 22.61
C CYS A 98 -9.91 7.85 21.14
N TYR A 99 -10.68 8.48 20.28
CA TYR A 99 -10.68 8.25 18.84
C TYR A 99 -10.43 9.56 18.10
N SER A 100 -9.69 9.50 16.99
CA SER A 100 -9.55 10.56 16.00
C SER A 100 -9.36 9.92 14.62
N GLY A 101 -9.62 10.68 13.55
CA GLY A 101 -9.42 10.18 12.19
C GLY A 101 -9.28 11.31 11.19
N ARG A 102 -8.47 11.10 10.15
CA ARG A 102 -8.14 12.14 9.16
C ARG A 102 -7.91 11.51 7.79
N MET A 103 -8.45 12.13 6.75
CA MET A 103 -8.16 11.74 5.37
C MET A 103 -6.68 11.92 5.10
N MET A 104 -6.07 10.97 4.39
CA MET A 104 -4.67 11.08 4.00
C MET A 104 -4.59 12.19 2.94
N ALA A 105 -3.91 13.29 3.27
CA ALA A 105 -3.73 14.42 2.37
C ALA A 105 -2.66 14.12 1.30
N THR A 106 -2.87 13.03 0.56
CA THR A 106 -2.00 12.56 -0.51
C THR A 106 -2.07 13.53 -1.70
N GLY A 107 -1.07 13.49 -2.58
CA GLY A 107 -1.09 14.24 -3.83
C GLY A 107 -2.33 13.94 -4.66
N TRP A 108 -2.73 12.67 -4.77
CA TRP A 108 -3.93 12.30 -5.52
C TRP A 108 -5.22 12.82 -4.90
N TRP A 109 -5.34 12.77 -3.57
CA TRP A 109 -6.51 13.32 -2.86
C TRP A 109 -6.56 14.85 -2.99
N ASN A 110 -5.45 15.54 -2.76
CA ASN A 110 -5.36 17.00 -2.88
C ASN A 110 -5.69 17.48 -4.30
N GLU A 111 -5.16 16.80 -5.32
CA GLU A 111 -5.49 17.09 -6.72
C GLU A 111 -6.98 16.88 -6.99
N SER A 112 -7.55 15.78 -6.53
CA SER A 112 -8.98 15.50 -6.69
C SER A 112 -9.88 16.56 -6.02
N ILE A 113 -9.52 16.99 -4.80
CA ILE A 113 -10.19 18.08 -4.09
C ILE A 113 -10.09 19.39 -4.90
N SER A 114 -8.91 19.71 -5.44
CA SER A 114 -8.71 20.93 -6.24
C SER A 114 -9.54 20.95 -7.53
N LEU A 115 -9.76 19.78 -8.14
CA LEU A 115 -10.57 19.61 -9.34
C LEU A 115 -12.08 19.51 -9.03
N GLY A 116 -12.45 19.28 -7.76
CA GLY A 116 -13.82 19.02 -7.34
C GLY A 116 -14.37 17.67 -7.84
N ARG A 117 -13.51 16.75 -8.28
CA ARG A 117 -13.84 15.43 -8.83
C ARG A 117 -12.66 14.48 -8.70
N VAL A 118 -12.86 13.18 -8.91
CA VAL A 118 -11.74 12.21 -8.90
C VAL A 118 -10.69 12.61 -9.95
N GLY A 119 -9.48 12.93 -9.48
CA GLY A 119 -8.36 13.37 -10.30
C GLY A 119 -7.70 12.24 -11.08
N PRO A 120 -6.74 12.53 -11.98
CA PRO A 120 -6.00 11.52 -12.73
C PRO A 120 -5.18 10.64 -11.78
N GLY A 121 -5.12 9.35 -12.08
CA GLY A 121 -4.44 8.36 -11.25
C GLY A 121 -4.85 6.94 -11.63
N ALA A 122 -3.99 5.98 -11.30
CA ALA A 122 -4.27 4.57 -11.48
C ALA A 122 -5.43 4.14 -10.57
N LEU A 123 -6.39 3.43 -11.16
CA LEU A 123 -7.49 2.76 -10.47
C LEU A 123 -7.48 1.29 -10.87
N PHE A 124 -7.98 0.41 -10.00
CA PHE A 124 -8.29 -0.97 -10.34
C PHE A 124 -9.44 -1.04 -11.35
N LEU A 125 -10.47 -0.20 -11.15
CA LEU A 125 -11.60 -0.08 -12.07
C LEU A 125 -11.89 1.40 -12.31
N GLU A 126 -12.29 1.74 -13.54
CA GLU A 126 -12.68 3.11 -13.83
C GLU A 126 -13.96 3.49 -13.05
N THR A 127 -14.17 4.78 -12.82
CA THR A 127 -15.34 5.30 -12.11
C THR A 127 -16.62 5.23 -12.95
N VAL A 128 -17.77 5.50 -12.31
CA VAL A 128 -19.08 5.68 -12.95
C VAL A 128 -19.59 7.10 -12.68
N PRO A 129 -19.84 7.92 -13.72
CA PRO A 129 -19.47 7.69 -15.13
C PRO A 129 -17.94 7.64 -15.28
N PRO A 130 -17.39 7.09 -16.38
CA PRO A 130 -15.94 7.05 -16.57
C PRO A 130 -15.29 8.44 -16.57
N ARG A 131 -14.11 8.57 -15.95
CA ARG A 131 -13.29 9.79 -16.07
C ARG A 131 -12.74 9.93 -17.48
N ASN A 132 -12.63 11.17 -17.95
CA ASN A 132 -12.01 11.50 -19.24
C ASN A 132 -10.54 11.91 -19.04
N TYR A 133 -9.68 10.94 -18.72
CA TYR A 133 -8.23 11.13 -18.67
C TYR A 133 -7.54 10.10 -19.58
N THR A 134 -6.50 10.53 -20.26
CA THR A 134 -5.61 9.66 -21.03
C THR A 134 -4.78 8.77 -20.10
N ILE A 135 -4.25 7.67 -20.65
CA ILE A 135 -3.29 6.82 -19.92
C ILE A 135 -2.10 7.63 -19.44
N ALA A 136 -1.59 8.56 -20.26
CA ALA A 136 -0.45 9.40 -19.91
C ALA A 136 -0.76 10.34 -18.73
N GLU A 137 -1.97 10.90 -18.65
CA GLU A 137 -2.40 11.70 -17.50
C GLU A 137 -2.51 10.85 -16.24
N ASN A 138 -3.15 9.68 -16.32
CA ASN A 138 -3.26 8.77 -15.18
C ASN A 138 -1.90 8.29 -14.65
N MET A 139 -0.95 8.02 -15.54
CA MET A 139 0.43 7.65 -15.17
C MET A 139 1.24 8.79 -14.56
N LYS A 140 0.86 10.05 -14.84
CA LYS A 140 1.48 11.25 -14.24
C LYS A 140 0.84 11.65 -12.91
N GLY A 141 -0.32 11.09 -12.57
CA GLY A 141 -0.97 11.31 -11.28
C GLY A 141 -0.05 10.89 -10.12
N ALA A 142 -0.30 11.44 -8.94
CA ALA A 142 0.62 11.29 -7.81
C ALA A 142 0.86 9.83 -7.38
N GLY A 143 -0.11 8.92 -7.56
CA GLY A 143 0.08 7.49 -7.28
C GLY A 143 0.50 7.19 -5.84
N ASP A 144 -0.01 7.96 -4.88
CA ASP A 144 0.40 7.96 -3.47
C ASP A 144 -0.75 7.66 -2.50
N ASN A 145 -1.80 6.98 -2.96
CA ASN A 145 -2.91 6.53 -2.14
C ASN A 145 -2.54 5.25 -1.35
N VAL A 146 -1.75 5.40 -0.28
CA VAL A 146 -1.09 4.28 0.43
C VAL A 146 -1.79 3.88 1.74
N PHE A 147 -3.02 3.37 1.65
CA PHE A 147 -3.88 3.14 2.84
C PHE A 147 -4.06 1.65 3.22
N VAL A 148 -3.23 0.74 2.72
CA VAL A 148 -3.45 -0.70 2.93
C VAL A 148 -2.98 -1.13 4.31
N ASN A 149 -1.81 -0.65 4.75
CA ASN A 149 -1.26 -1.00 6.06
C ASN A 149 -0.40 0.14 6.62
N THR A 150 -0.09 0.05 7.91
CA THR A 150 0.85 0.96 8.59
C THR A 150 1.80 0.18 9.49
N TYR A 151 3.04 0.66 9.62
CA TYR A 151 4.01 0.11 10.57
C TYR A 151 4.85 1.21 11.22
N GLN A 152 5.56 0.86 12.29
CA GLN A 152 6.51 1.76 12.95
C GLN A 152 7.92 1.17 12.84
N LEU A 153 8.90 1.99 12.47
CA LEU A 153 10.31 1.60 12.42
C LEU A 153 11.20 2.79 12.75
N GLY A 154 12.19 2.61 13.65
CA GLY A 154 13.11 3.70 14.00
C GLY A 154 12.45 4.93 14.65
N GLY A 155 11.25 4.79 15.20
CA GLY A 155 10.46 5.91 15.72
C GLY A 155 9.61 6.64 14.69
N GLU A 156 9.77 6.31 13.41
CA GLU A 156 8.95 6.81 12.30
C GLU A 156 7.73 5.92 12.05
N PHE A 157 6.70 6.48 11.43
CA PHE A 157 5.44 5.81 11.12
C PHE A 157 5.17 5.88 9.62
N PHE A 158 4.93 4.70 9.05
CA PHE A 158 4.85 4.47 7.62
C PHE A 158 3.45 4.01 7.25
N ALA A 159 2.93 4.52 6.15
CA ALA A 159 1.72 4.04 5.48
C ALA A 159 2.11 3.46 4.12
N VAL A 160 1.58 2.27 3.81
CA VAL A 160 2.02 1.45 2.68
C VAL A 160 0.86 0.87 1.89
N THR A 161 1.16 0.47 0.66
CA THR A 161 0.29 -0.28 -0.26
C THR A 161 1.17 -1.23 -1.09
N ASP A 162 0.57 -1.98 -2.02
CA ASP A 162 1.30 -2.89 -2.92
C ASP A 162 1.99 -2.16 -4.09
N ALA A 163 2.36 -0.89 -3.86
CA ALA A 163 3.13 -0.03 -4.75
C ALA A 163 4.43 0.35 -4.05
N PRO A 164 5.51 0.68 -4.79
CA PRO A 164 6.82 0.96 -4.19
C PRO A 164 6.87 2.28 -3.40
N LYS A 165 5.81 3.09 -3.46
CA LYS A 165 5.73 4.36 -2.76
C LYS A 165 5.18 4.14 -1.36
N GLU A 166 5.84 4.77 -0.38
CA GLU A 166 5.41 4.78 1.02
C GLU A 166 5.32 6.24 1.50
N LEU A 167 4.48 6.48 2.50
CA LEU A 167 4.32 7.81 3.09
C LEU A 167 4.66 7.78 4.58
N ASN A 168 5.36 8.81 5.04
CA ASN A 168 5.51 9.12 6.45
C ASN A 168 4.27 9.86 6.96
N PHE A 169 3.89 9.62 8.22
CA PHE A 169 2.84 10.38 8.87
C PHE A 169 3.13 10.62 10.35
N ASP A 170 2.60 11.70 10.90
CA ASP A 170 2.65 11.96 12.34
C ASP A 170 1.59 11.11 13.07
N PRO A 171 1.97 10.19 13.98
CA PRO A 171 1.02 9.31 14.67
C PRO A 171 0.08 10.04 15.63
N LEU A 172 0.34 11.31 15.97
CA LEU A 172 -0.52 12.09 16.85
C LEU A 172 -1.60 12.84 16.07
N SER A 173 -1.21 13.60 15.04
CA SER A 173 -2.13 14.38 14.22
C SER A 173 -2.67 13.64 13.00
N LEU A 174 -2.11 12.48 12.66
CA LEU A 174 -2.41 11.69 11.45
C LEU A 174 -2.16 12.45 10.15
N HIS A 175 -1.33 13.49 10.19
CA HIS A 175 -0.94 14.25 9.02
C HIS A 175 0.14 13.49 8.24
N VAL A 176 -0.05 13.34 6.93
CA VAL A 176 0.98 12.81 6.02
C VAL A 176 2.11 13.83 5.93
N THR A 177 3.31 13.48 6.35
CA THR A 177 4.45 14.40 6.42
C THR A 177 5.33 14.39 5.17
N GLY A 178 5.23 13.35 4.34
CA GLY A 178 5.92 13.29 3.06
C GLY A 178 6.03 11.87 2.51
N THR A 179 6.65 11.76 1.33
CA THR A 179 7.01 10.47 0.73
C THR A 179 8.34 9.97 1.27
N VAL A 180 8.42 8.68 1.55
CA VAL A 180 9.67 8.03 1.97
C VAL A 180 10.68 8.07 0.82
N SER A 181 11.85 8.61 1.09
CA SER A 181 12.98 8.61 0.16
C SER A 181 13.95 7.51 0.56
N TRP A 182 13.89 6.38 -0.14
CA TRP A 182 14.80 5.26 0.07
C TRP A 182 16.23 5.67 -0.30
N SER A 183 17.16 5.46 0.63
CA SER A 183 18.59 5.74 0.47
C SER A 183 19.31 4.70 -0.38
N ASP A 184 18.71 3.52 -0.53
CA ASP A 184 19.19 2.46 -1.40
C ASP A 184 18.73 2.67 -2.86
N HIS A 185 19.15 1.76 -3.74
CA HIS A 185 18.80 1.76 -5.16
C HIS A 185 17.98 0.52 -5.56
N LEU A 186 17.31 -0.14 -4.61
CA LEU A 186 16.47 -1.29 -4.94
C LEU A 186 15.27 -0.84 -5.78
N GLY A 187 15.12 -1.47 -6.94
CA GLY A 187 14.06 -1.17 -7.91
C GLY A 187 14.41 -0.09 -8.92
N PHE A 188 15.58 0.54 -8.82
CA PHE A 188 16.01 1.52 -9.81
C PHE A 188 16.09 0.89 -11.22
N GLY A 189 15.46 1.54 -12.20
CA GLY A 189 15.43 1.08 -13.60
C GLY A 189 14.43 -0.03 -13.90
N ASN A 190 13.66 -0.50 -12.91
CA ASN A 190 12.65 -1.54 -13.07
C ASN A 190 11.24 -0.99 -12.78
N ILE A 191 10.22 -1.70 -13.24
CA ILE A 191 8.84 -1.45 -12.76
C ILE A 191 8.71 -2.20 -11.43
N ALA A 192 8.97 -1.50 -10.34
CA ALA A 192 8.81 -2.04 -9.00
C ALA A 192 7.34 -1.99 -8.57
N LEU A 193 6.90 -3.06 -7.92
CA LEU A 193 5.72 -3.09 -7.06
C LEU A 193 6.19 -2.98 -5.61
N GLY A 194 5.25 -2.90 -4.68
CA GLY A 194 5.53 -2.95 -3.24
C GLY A 194 4.83 -4.12 -2.59
N SER A 195 5.00 -4.23 -1.28
CA SER A 195 4.23 -5.09 -0.41
C SER A 195 3.74 -4.25 0.76
N ALA A 196 2.45 -4.36 1.07
CA ALA A 196 1.90 -3.72 2.26
C ALA A 196 2.11 -4.55 3.55
N HIS A 197 2.88 -5.64 3.50
CA HIS A 197 2.88 -6.67 4.54
C HIS A 197 4.28 -7.02 5.05
N PRO A 198 5.04 -6.04 5.58
CA PRO A 198 6.31 -6.33 6.23
C PRO A 198 6.09 -7.21 7.46
N LEU A 199 7.00 -8.16 7.66
CA LEU A 199 7.00 -9.07 8.80
C LEU A 199 8.17 -8.74 9.74
N PRO A 200 8.01 -8.89 11.07
CA PRO A 200 9.13 -8.76 11.98
C PRO A 200 10.20 -9.84 11.69
N GLU A 201 11.46 -9.44 11.63
CA GLU A 201 12.59 -10.38 11.56
C GLU A 201 12.73 -11.11 12.91
N VAL A 202 12.69 -12.45 12.87
CA VAL A 202 12.87 -13.32 14.05
C VAL A 202 14.23 -14.01 13.96
N VAL A 203 15.14 -13.68 14.86
CA VAL A 203 16.47 -14.28 14.96
C VAL A 203 16.60 -15.00 16.30
N ALA A 204 16.82 -16.32 16.29
CA ALA A 204 17.01 -17.12 17.50
C ALA A 204 15.95 -16.87 18.61
N SER A 205 14.68 -16.78 18.20
CA SER A 205 13.51 -16.52 19.06
C SER A 205 13.41 -15.09 19.65
N ALA A 206 14.24 -14.15 19.20
CA ALA A 206 14.12 -12.73 19.54
C ALA A 206 13.84 -11.89 18.29
N THR A 207 13.07 -10.81 18.44
CA THR A 207 12.92 -9.81 17.37
C THR A 207 14.16 -8.94 17.33
N SER A 208 14.83 -8.85 16.18
CA SER A 208 15.96 -7.92 15.99
C SER A 208 15.52 -6.45 16.01
N GLY A 209 14.21 -6.21 15.87
CA GLY A 209 13.62 -4.90 15.64
C GLY A 209 13.60 -4.52 14.16
N CYS A 210 14.19 -5.33 13.29
CA CYS A 210 14.12 -5.15 11.84
C CYS A 210 12.84 -5.78 11.27
N LEU A 211 12.49 -5.34 10.07
CA LEU A 211 11.39 -5.87 9.27
C LEU A 211 11.98 -6.58 8.03
N ILE A 212 11.33 -7.67 7.62
CA ILE A 212 11.55 -8.37 6.37
C ILE A 212 10.36 -8.11 5.47
N ASP A 213 10.63 -7.81 4.21
CA ASP A 213 9.58 -7.62 3.21
C ASP A 213 10.08 -8.02 1.81
N ILE A 214 9.19 -7.93 0.83
CA ILE A 214 9.46 -8.29 -0.56
C ILE A 214 9.24 -7.10 -1.50
N LEU A 215 10.08 -7.04 -2.52
CA LEU A 215 10.00 -6.05 -3.60
C LEU A 215 9.88 -6.79 -4.93
N PRO A 216 8.65 -7.07 -5.39
CA PRO A 216 8.41 -7.61 -6.72
C PRO A 216 8.78 -6.57 -7.79
N GLN A 217 9.43 -7.00 -8.86
CA GLN A 217 9.90 -6.13 -9.93
C GLN A 217 9.70 -6.81 -11.28
N GLN A 218 9.30 -6.02 -12.28
CA GLN A 218 9.38 -6.41 -13.68
C GLN A 218 10.62 -5.78 -14.31
N THR A 219 11.53 -6.64 -14.77
CA THR A 219 12.75 -6.28 -15.49
C THR A 219 12.62 -6.60 -16.99
N LEU A 220 13.59 -6.20 -17.80
CA LEU A 220 13.68 -6.62 -19.21
C LEU A 220 13.83 -8.14 -19.38
N LEU A 221 14.39 -8.84 -18.38
CA LEU A 221 14.63 -10.29 -18.41
C LEU A 221 13.49 -11.10 -17.80
N GLY A 222 12.47 -10.43 -17.24
CA GLY A 222 11.32 -11.06 -16.60
C GLY A 222 11.06 -10.54 -15.18
N ALA A 223 10.22 -11.27 -14.45
CA ALA A 223 9.88 -10.96 -13.07
C ALA A 223 10.99 -11.41 -12.10
N GLU A 224 11.31 -10.53 -11.15
CA GLU A 224 12.25 -10.74 -10.05
C GLU A 224 11.53 -10.38 -8.74
N ILE A 225 11.81 -11.12 -7.67
CA ILE A 225 11.39 -10.76 -6.31
C ILE A 225 12.64 -10.60 -5.48
N THR A 226 12.85 -9.40 -4.93
CA THR A 226 13.90 -9.17 -3.93
C THR A 226 13.31 -9.29 -2.54
N VAL A 227 13.86 -10.17 -1.71
CA VAL A 227 13.60 -10.17 -0.26
C VAL A 227 14.59 -9.19 0.37
N TYR A 228 14.10 -8.25 1.16
CA TYR A 228 14.95 -7.25 1.82
C TYR A 228 14.64 -7.12 3.30
N ARG A 229 15.57 -6.48 4.00
CA ARG A 229 15.49 -6.12 5.41
C ARG A 229 15.57 -4.61 5.58
N THR A 230 14.79 -4.06 6.51
CA THR A 230 14.90 -2.66 6.95
C THR A 230 15.02 -2.63 8.47
N CYS A 231 15.96 -1.86 9.02
CA CYS A 231 16.25 -1.86 10.45
C CYS A 231 16.04 -0.48 11.10
N PRO A 232 15.79 -0.40 12.42
CA PRO A 232 15.49 0.87 13.11
C PRO A 232 16.59 1.93 13.03
N GLN A 233 17.85 1.52 12.85
CA GLN A 233 19.00 2.42 12.79
C GLN A 233 19.07 3.18 11.47
N GLU A 234 18.51 2.59 10.40
CA GLU A 234 18.48 3.16 9.05
C GLU A 234 17.09 2.84 8.44
N PRO A 235 16.00 3.46 8.94
CA PRO A 235 14.63 3.09 8.57
C PRO A 235 14.31 3.37 7.09
N THR A 236 15.14 4.16 6.41
CA THR A 236 15.06 4.46 4.97
C THR A 236 16.12 3.73 4.15
N HIS A 237 16.71 2.65 4.66
CA HIS A 237 17.66 1.81 3.94
C HIS A 237 17.20 0.35 3.90
N ARG A 238 17.07 -0.20 2.69
CA ARG A 238 16.72 -1.61 2.48
C ARG A 238 17.96 -2.41 2.11
N GLU A 239 18.27 -3.41 2.91
CA GLU A 239 19.31 -4.39 2.65
C GLU A 239 18.72 -5.60 1.91
N ALA A 240 19.11 -5.81 0.65
CA ALA A 240 18.72 -7.01 -0.08
C ALA A 240 19.32 -8.26 0.59
N LEU A 241 18.48 -9.23 0.91
CA LEU A 241 18.86 -10.52 1.50
C LEU A 241 18.92 -11.63 0.45
N ALA A 242 17.95 -11.65 -0.47
CA ALA A 242 17.86 -12.63 -1.53
C ALA A 242 17.17 -12.06 -2.78
N ARG A 243 17.50 -12.61 -3.94
CA ARG A 243 16.83 -12.30 -5.21
C ARG A 243 16.36 -13.58 -5.87
N CYS A 244 15.06 -13.67 -6.12
CA CYS A 244 14.41 -14.82 -6.70
C CYS A 244 13.97 -14.49 -8.12
N LEU A 245 14.52 -15.20 -9.11
CA LEU A 245 14.12 -15.09 -10.51
C LEU A 245 13.00 -16.08 -10.82
N ARG A 246 12.23 -15.80 -11.89
CA ARG A 246 11.05 -16.57 -12.35
C ARG A 246 11.25 -18.10 -12.48
N LEU A 247 12.49 -18.58 -12.50
CA LEU A 247 12.85 -20.01 -12.55
C LEU A 247 12.99 -20.67 -11.16
N GLY A 248 12.57 -20.00 -10.08
CA GLY A 248 12.61 -20.55 -8.71
C GLY A 248 14.00 -20.57 -8.07
N ALA A 249 15.03 -20.14 -8.79
CA ALA A 249 16.36 -19.94 -8.23
C ALA A 249 16.39 -18.63 -7.43
N CYS A 250 16.56 -18.73 -6.12
CA CYS A 250 16.88 -17.61 -5.26
C CYS A 250 18.39 -17.60 -5.00
N ALA A 251 19.06 -16.52 -5.38
CA ALA A 251 20.44 -16.28 -5.00
C ALA A 251 20.46 -15.46 -3.72
N SER A 252 21.21 -15.91 -2.71
CA SER A 252 21.49 -15.11 -1.52
C SER A 252 22.33 -13.90 -1.91
N ALA A 253 21.98 -12.73 -1.40
CA ALA A 253 22.75 -11.49 -1.60
C ALA A 253 23.95 -11.38 -0.65
N THR A 254 24.19 -12.40 0.20
CA THR A 254 25.36 -12.41 1.10
C THR A 254 26.64 -12.18 0.32
N ARG A 255 27.48 -11.27 0.81
CA ARG A 255 28.81 -11.04 0.24
C ARG A 255 29.62 -12.33 0.35
N CYS A 256 30.25 -12.74 -0.74
CA CYS A 256 31.21 -13.83 -0.73
C CYS A 256 32.49 -13.28 -0.10
N CYS A 257 32.59 -13.38 1.22
CA CYS A 257 33.85 -13.14 1.91
C CYS A 257 34.70 -14.41 1.72
N THR A 258 35.70 -14.36 0.83
CA THR A 258 36.68 -15.44 0.75
C THR A 258 37.49 -15.45 2.04
N ALA A 259 37.29 -16.45 2.90
CA ALA A 259 38.15 -16.66 4.04
C ALA A 259 39.58 -16.93 3.53
N PRO A 260 40.62 -16.23 4.01
CA PRO A 260 41.99 -16.55 3.65
C PRO A 260 42.30 -17.98 4.14
N ARG A 261 42.82 -18.83 3.25
CA ARG A 261 43.08 -20.26 3.51
C ARG A 261 44.01 -20.55 4.69
N ARG A 262 44.66 -19.54 5.29
CA ARG A 262 45.40 -19.64 6.56
C ARG A 262 45.33 -18.31 7.31
N PRO A 263 44.93 -18.27 8.59
CA PRO A 263 45.05 -17.07 9.40
C PRO A 263 46.54 -16.81 9.67
N ARG A 264 47.08 -15.72 9.12
CA ARG A 264 48.32 -15.12 9.65
C ARG A 264 47.91 -14.18 10.77
N LEU A 265 48.52 -14.32 11.95
CA LEU A 265 48.38 -13.31 13.01
C LEU A 265 48.78 -11.95 12.42
N GLY A 266 47.86 -10.99 12.44
CA GLY A 266 48.05 -9.63 11.94
C GLY A 266 47.44 -9.30 10.56
N ALA A 267 46.66 -10.18 9.94
CA ALA A 267 46.01 -9.86 8.66
C ALA A 267 44.82 -8.90 8.83
N ALA A 268 44.70 -7.93 7.91
CA ALA A 268 43.58 -7.01 7.82
C ALA A 268 42.23 -7.74 7.66
N ALA A 269 41.14 -7.09 8.06
CA ALA A 269 39.78 -7.62 7.94
C ALA A 269 39.50 -8.09 6.49
N PRO A 270 38.80 -9.22 6.30
CA PRO A 270 38.56 -9.79 4.98
C PRO A 270 37.82 -8.81 4.08
N THR A 271 38.32 -8.63 2.86
CA THR A 271 37.64 -7.89 1.80
C THR A 271 36.49 -8.75 1.28
N CYS A 272 35.26 -8.29 1.47
CA CYS A 272 34.07 -8.98 0.97
C CYS A 272 33.62 -8.34 -0.34
N TYR A 273 33.47 -9.16 -1.39
CA TYR A 273 32.97 -8.75 -2.70
C TYR A 273 31.53 -9.27 -2.91
N PRO A 274 30.70 -8.62 -3.75
CA PRO A 274 29.44 -9.20 -4.18
C PRO A 274 29.70 -10.57 -4.84
N CYS A 275 28.97 -11.61 -4.42
CA CYS A 275 29.03 -12.90 -5.09
C CYS A 275 28.56 -12.72 -6.54
N ARG A 276 29.36 -13.17 -7.51
CA ARG A 276 28.92 -13.35 -8.90
C ARG A 276 28.21 -14.68 -9.05
#